data_AF-A0A7X9F7Z5-F1
#
_entry.id   AF-A0A7X9F7Z5-F1
#
_cell.length_a   1.000
_cell.length_b   1.000
_cell.length_c   1.000
_cell.angle_alpha   90.00
_cell.angle_beta   90.00
_cell.angle_gamma   90.00
#
_symmetry.space_group_name_H-M   'P 1'
#
loop_
_entity.id
_entity.type
_entity.pdbx_description
1 polymer ?
#
loop_
_entity_poly.entity_id
_entity_poly.type
_entity_poly.pdbx_seq_one_letter_code
_entity_poly.pdbx_strand_id
1 'polypeptide(L)'
;IEGEITEVKNHLKNIIPYTVNYFRQIKKKYGKGRERKTEIRNFDSIEAAKVVAINAKLYANYHEGFIGTGLKKDEFVCDCSDIDDILTIRRNGSYMITKVAEKVFVGPDIIYAGVFLRNDERTMYNIVYQDGKDGPLLAKRSAITGLTREKEYNLTRGKPGTRIMYLSVNPNGEAEVIKVFHKPRPRLKKAMIEFDFSTLAIKGKTSMGNIVTKLPVQKVVLKEKGISTLGGLKIWFDDSVLRLNADGRGRLLGEFSGDDKILVVTKDGKFRTSNFDLANHYEDNILLLEKFRPEIVCSAIYWDAEQKFYYVKRFMLEESERPLSFIGDHPDSKLVSLTEVEYPRFEISFGGKHKNRKNEIVEVDKFIGVKSYKAKGKRLTNYVVENIQEIEPVIKKEVTLPESQPEPEDDRTKSAGKDQTNDPAQMKLEL
;
A
#
# COMPACT_ATOMS: atom_id res chain seq x y z
N ILE A 1 -64.31 18.69 -33.37
CA ILE A 1 -64.94 19.03 -32.07
C ILE A 1 -65.31 17.78 -31.28
N GLU A 2 -66.20 16.89 -31.74
CA GLU A 2 -66.58 15.68 -30.96
C GLU A 2 -65.42 14.69 -30.72
N GLY A 3 -64.51 14.54 -31.70
CA GLY A 3 -63.31 13.70 -31.55
C GLY A 3 -62.35 14.19 -30.47
N GLU A 4 -62.09 15.51 -30.41
CA GLU A 4 -61.21 16.13 -29.43
C GLU A 4 -61.80 16.04 -28.01
N ILE A 5 -63.12 16.17 -27.87
CA ILE A 5 -63.80 16.00 -26.57
C ILE A 5 -63.67 14.56 -26.07
N THR A 6 -63.75 13.58 -26.99
CA THR A 6 -63.59 12.16 -26.66
C THR A 6 -62.16 11.85 -26.21
N GLU A 7 -61.16 12.43 -26.87
CA GLU A 7 -59.75 12.30 -26.52
C GLU A 7 -59.44 12.96 -25.17
N VAL A 8 -59.94 14.17 -24.92
CA VAL A 8 -59.79 14.85 -23.63
C VAL A 8 -60.44 14.05 -22.50
N LYS A 9 -61.64 13.50 -22.70
CA LYS A 9 -62.29 12.60 -21.72
C LYS A 9 -61.48 11.33 -21.49
N ASN A 10 -60.85 10.78 -22.53
CA ASN A 10 -59.97 9.62 -22.41
C ASN A 10 -58.71 9.95 -21.59
N HIS A 11 -58.09 11.11 -21.81
CA HIS A 11 -56.95 11.57 -21.02
C HIS A 11 -57.32 11.87 -19.56
N LEU A 12 -58.49 12.46 -19.30
CA LEU A 12 -59.00 12.68 -17.95
C LEU A 12 -59.27 11.36 -17.22
N LYS A 13 -59.80 10.34 -17.92
CA LYS A 13 -60.01 9.00 -17.37
C LYS A 13 -58.70 8.25 -17.13
N ASN A 14 -57.68 8.49 -17.97
CA ASN A 14 -56.36 7.85 -17.93
C ASN A 14 -55.24 8.86 -17.58
N ILE A 15 -55.44 9.61 -16.49
CA ILE A 15 -54.58 10.73 -16.13
C ILE A 15 -53.14 10.33 -15.80
N ILE A 16 -52.91 9.15 -15.21
CA ILE A 16 -51.58 8.65 -14.88
C ILE A 16 -50.76 8.37 -16.16
N PRO A 17 -51.25 7.55 -17.13
CA PRO A 17 -50.59 7.39 -18.42
C PRO A 17 -50.34 8.71 -19.16
N TYR A 18 -51.31 9.62 -19.15
CA TYR A 18 -51.19 10.94 -19.76
C TYR A 18 -50.04 11.74 -19.12
N THR A 19 -49.98 11.77 -17.79
CA THR A 19 -48.95 12.50 -17.02
C THR A 19 -47.55 11.91 -17.26
N VAL A 20 -47.43 10.58 -17.30
CA VAL A 20 -46.15 9.92 -17.64
C VAL A 20 -45.71 10.28 -19.06
N ASN A 21 -46.62 10.27 -20.03
CA ASN A 21 -46.32 10.66 -21.40
C ASN A 21 -45.90 12.12 -21.50
N TYR A 22 -46.59 13.01 -20.78
CA TYR A 22 -46.24 14.43 -20.68
C TYR A 22 -44.80 14.65 -20.19
N PHE A 23 -44.38 13.99 -19.10
CA PHE A 23 -43.00 14.09 -18.61
C PHE A 23 -41.98 13.46 -19.58
N ARG A 24 -42.34 12.36 -20.27
CA ARG A 24 -41.49 11.79 -21.33
C ARG A 24 -41.29 12.76 -22.49
N GLN A 25 -42.33 13.49 -22.90
CA GLN A 25 -42.23 14.52 -23.93
C GLN A 25 -41.35 15.70 -23.49
N ILE A 26 -41.48 16.16 -22.24
CA ILE A 26 -40.58 17.18 -21.67
C ILE A 26 -39.13 16.71 -21.72
N LYS A 27 -38.85 15.48 -21.27
CA LYS A 27 -37.49 14.91 -21.33
C LYS A 27 -36.96 14.84 -22.77
N LYS A 28 -37.79 14.47 -23.75
CA LYS A 28 -37.39 14.41 -25.17
C LYS A 28 -37.10 15.80 -25.74
N LYS A 29 -37.91 16.80 -25.40
CA LYS A 29 -37.78 18.18 -25.91
C LYS A 29 -36.59 18.93 -25.30
N TYR A 30 -36.31 18.71 -24.01
CA TYR A 30 -35.33 19.52 -23.27
C TYR A 30 -34.12 18.73 -22.74
N GLY A 31 -34.08 17.41 -22.87
CA GLY A 31 -33.01 16.57 -22.31
C GLY A 31 -31.75 16.42 -23.18
N LYS A 32 -31.86 16.61 -24.50
CA LYS A 32 -30.70 16.45 -25.41
C LYS A 32 -29.65 17.53 -25.13
N GLY A 33 -28.41 17.13 -24.86
CA GLY A 33 -27.30 18.04 -24.54
C GLY A 33 -27.31 18.61 -23.11
N ARG A 34 -28.26 18.18 -22.25
CA ARG A 34 -28.30 18.52 -20.83
C ARG A 34 -28.02 17.29 -19.96
N GLU A 35 -26.91 16.63 -20.24
CA GLU A 35 -26.45 15.52 -19.44
C GLU A 35 -26.01 16.00 -18.05
N ARG A 36 -26.03 15.07 -17.09
CA ARG A 36 -25.63 15.36 -15.73
C ARG A 36 -24.16 15.78 -15.74
N LYS A 37 -23.87 16.98 -15.23
CA LYS A 37 -22.50 17.53 -15.12
C LYS A 37 -21.76 17.05 -13.87
N THR A 38 -22.46 16.37 -12.96
CA THR A 38 -21.93 15.85 -11.71
C THR A 38 -21.84 14.32 -11.76
N GLU A 39 -20.82 13.77 -11.13
CA GLU A 39 -20.63 12.33 -10.98
C GLU A 39 -21.31 11.85 -9.68
N ILE A 40 -21.95 10.68 -9.69
CA ILE A 40 -22.40 10.03 -8.46
C ILE A 40 -21.26 9.11 -8.03
N ARG A 41 -20.50 9.54 -7.02
CA ARG A 41 -19.56 8.66 -6.32
C ARG A 41 -20.20 8.19 -5.02
N ASN A 42 -20.16 6.88 -4.80
CA ASN A 42 -20.51 6.32 -3.49
C ASN A 42 -19.31 6.55 -2.57
N PHE A 43 -19.51 7.32 -1.51
CA PHE A 43 -18.55 7.36 -0.42
C PHE A 43 -18.71 6.05 0.36
N ASP A 44 -17.65 5.24 0.39
CA ASP A 44 -17.60 4.12 1.33
C ASP A 44 -17.73 4.68 2.75
N SER A 45 -18.31 3.91 3.68
CA SER A 45 -18.50 4.37 5.05
C SER A 45 -17.14 4.70 5.65
N ILE A 46 -16.80 5.99 5.72
CA ILE A 46 -15.58 6.45 6.36
C ILE A 46 -15.73 6.03 7.82
N GLU A 47 -14.98 5.01 8.24
CA GLU A 47 -14.77 4.75 9.66
C GLU A 47 -14.22 6.07 10.23
N ALA A 48 -15.07 6.82 10.94
CA ALA A 48 -14.74 8.14 11.47
C ALA A 48 -13.47 8.14 12.35
N ALA A 49 -13.00 6.95 12.76
CA ALA A 49 -11.74 6.74 13.44
C ALA A 49 -10.50 6.95 12.54
N LYS A 50 -10.61 6.76 11.22
CA LYS A 50 -9.45 6.75 10.28
C LYS A 50 -9.14 8.11 9.66
N VAL A 51 -10.06 9.07 9.76
CA VAL A 51 -9.90 10.45 9.27
C VAL A 51 -9.96 11.39 10.48
N VAL A 52 -8.98 11.26 11.37
CA VAL A 52 -8.83 12.24 12.45
C VAL A 52 -7.57 13.04 12.25
N ALA A 53 -7.72 14.36 12.33
CA ALA A 53 -6.61 15.29 12.23
C ALA A 53 -5.60 14.99 13.33
N ILE A 54 -4.33 14.86 12.96
CA ILE A 54 -3.21 14.79 13.89
C ILE A 54 -3.11 16.18 14.54
N ASN A 55 -3.75 16.34 15.69
CA ASN A 55 -3.96 17.63 16.34
C ASN A 55 -3.20 17.78 17.67
N ALA A 56 -2.61 16.70 18.18
CA ALA A 56 -1.89 16.68 19.45
C ALA A 56 -0.49 16.05 19.34
N LYS A 57 0.36 16.37 20.31
CA LYS A 57 1.70 15.81 20.45
C LYS A 57 1.76 14.98 21.72
N LEU A 58 2.20 13.74 21.60
CA LEU A 58 2.38 12.85 22.74
C LEU A 58 3.78 13.03 23.33
N TYR A 59 3.83 13.18 24.64
CA TYR A 59 5.07 13.22 25.41
C TYR A 59 5.07 12.11 26.47
N ALA A 60 6.27 11.66 26.85
CA ALA A 60 6.45 10.61 27.86
C ALA A 60 7.61 10.94 28.80
N ASN A 61 7.39 10.68 30.08
CA ASN A 61 8.44 10.60 31.10
C ASN A 61 8.72 9.13 31.39
N TYR A 62 9.80 8.61 30.80
CA TYR A 62 10.15 7.19 30.87
C TYR A 62 10.54 6.71 32.28
N HIS A 63 11.08 7.60 33.12
CA HIS A 63 11.52 7.27 34.47
C HIS A 63 10.37 7.27 35.48
N GLU A 64 9.62 8.37 35.55
CA GLU A 64 8.51 8.51 36.49
C GLU A 64 7.26 7.74 36.06
N GLY A 65 7.12 7.41 34.78
CA GLY A 65 6.02 6.59 34.30
C GLY A 65 4.77 7.36 33.88
N PHE A 66 4.94 8.58 33.40
CA PHE A 66 3.83 9.43 32.92
C PHE A 66 3.83 9.55 31.40
N ILE A 67 2.64 9.55 30.80
CA ILE A 67 2.44 9.85 29.38
C ILE A 67 1.29 10.85 29.21
N GLY A 68 1.35 11.67 28.17
CA GLY A 68 0.25 12.57 27.84
C GLY A 68 0.64 13.77 27.00
N THR A 69 -0.35 14.56 26.61
CA THR A 69 -0.15 15.75 25.77
C THR A 69 0.26 17.00 26.55
N GLY A 70 0.05 17.01 27.86
CA GLY A 70 0.38 18.12 28.76
C GLY A 70 1.85 18.13 29.21
N LEU A 71 2.61 17.07 28.95
CA LEU A 71 3.99 16.89 29.41
C LEU A 71 5.02 17.55 28.46
N LYS A 72 4.81 18.81 28.11
CA LYS A 72 5.65 19.54 27.13
C LYS A 72 7.12 19.70 27.53
N LYS A 73 7.46 19.41 28.80
CA LYS A 73 8.83 19.48 29.33
C LYS A 73 9.57 18.13 29.22
N ASP A 74 8.83 17.06 28.98
CA ASP A 74 9.37 15.71 28.88
C ASP A 74 9.65 15.33 27.42
N GLU A 75 10.03 14.08 27.17
CA GLU A 75 10.48 13.62 25.87
C GLU A 75 9.31 13.50 24.88
N PHE A 76 9.49 14.05 23.68
CA PHE A 76 8.52 13.94 22.59
C PHE A 76 8.54 12.53 22.00
N VAL A 77 7.37 11.92 21.84
CA VAL A 77 7.23 10.55 21.33
C VAL A 77 6.77 10.54 19.88
N CYS A 78 5.58 11.08 19.62
CA CYS A 78 4.97 11.10 18.29
C CYS A 78 3.79 12.09 18.26
N ASP A 79 3.33 12.42 17.05
CA ASP A 79 2.08 13.15 16.89
C ASP A 79 0.90 12.15 16.97
N CYS A 80 -0.18 12.55 17.63
CA CYS A 80 -1.35 11.72 17.89
C CYS A 80 -2.66 12.51 17.83
N SER A 81 -3.78 11.81 17.77
CA SER A 81 -5.13 12.36 17.87
C SER A 81 -5.74 12.15 19.26
N ASP A 82 -6.68 13.01 19.65
CA ASP A 82 -7.41 12.95 20.93
C ASP A 82 -8.16 11.63 21.17
N ILE A 83 -8.48 10.92 20.08
CA ILE A 83 -9.21 9.65 20.13
C ILE A 83 -8.30 8.42 20.07
N ASP A 84 -7.01 8.62 19.79
CA ASP A 84 -6.07 7.52 19.63
C ASP A 84 -5.88 6.76 20.94
N ASP A 85 -5.53 5.49 20.77
CA ASP A 85 -5.07 4.64 21.86
C ASP A 85 -3.55 4.64 21.89
N ILE A 86 -2.95 4.76 23.07
CA ILE A 86 -1.50 4.72 23.27
C ILE A 86 -1.14 3.39 23.93
N LEU A 87 -0.24 2.64 23.30
CA LEU A 87 0.38 1.47 23.88
C LEU A 87 1.63 1.87 24.64
N THR A 88 1.72 1.44 25.90
CA THR A 88 2.92 1.61 26.73
C THR A 88 3.44 0.27 27.18
N ILE A 89 4.76 0.06 27.09
CA ILE A 89 5.45 -1.16 27.53
C ILE A 89 6.50 -0.76 28.56
N ARG A 90 6.53 -1.47 29.68
CA ARG A 90 7.45 -1.29 30.79
C ARG A 90 8.59 -2.30 30.76
N ARG A 91 9.67 -1.96 31.45
CA ARG A 91 10.89 -2.78 31.54
C ARG A 91 10.65 -4.15 32.20
N ASN A 92 9.66 -4.27 33.07
CA ASN A 92 9.26 -5.54 33.71
C ASN A 92 8.45 -6.46 32.77
N GLY A 93 8.15 -6.01 31.54
CA GLY A 93 7.36 -6.74 30.56
C GLY A 93 5.85 -6.54 30.65
N SER A 94 5.37 -5.73 31.59
CA SER A 94 3.97 -5.33 31.60
C SER A 94 3.70 -4.21 30.60
N TYR A 95 2.48 -4.19 30.08
CA TYR A 95 2.05 -3.22 29.09
C TYR A 95 0.58 -2.87 29.28
N MET A 96 0.21 -1.67 28.86
CA MET A 96 -1.13 -1.12 29.03
C MET A 96 -1.50 -0.27 27.81
N ILE A 97 -2.78 -0.27 27.48
CA ILE A 97 -3.36 0.60 26.45
C ILE A 97 -4.21 1.66 27.14
N THR A 98 -3.91 2.93 26.90
CA THR A 98 -4.61 4.07 27.49
C THR A 98 -5.08 5.03 26.41
N LYS A 99 -6.22 5.69 26.62
CA LYS A 99 -6.63 6.79 25.74
C LYS A 99 -5.67 7.97 25.90
N VAL A 100 -5.46 8.74 24.83
CA VAL A 100 -4.78 10.04 24.92
C VAL A 100 -5.48 10.95 25.95
N ALA A 101 -4.69 11.51 26.86
CA ALA A 101 -5.12 12.45 27.89
C ALA A 101 -3.95 13.39 28.26
N GLU A 102 -4.22 14.41 29.06
CA GLU A 102 -3.21 15.43 29.40
C GLU A 102 -2.03 14.85 30.19
N LYS A 103 -2.30 14.00 31.18
CA LYS A 103 -1.30 13.30 32.00
C LYS A 103 -1.91 12.02 32.59
N VAL A 104 -1.31 10.88 32.28
CA VAL A 104 -1.72 9.57 32.79
C VAL A 104 -0.50 8.86 33.36
N PHE A 105 -0.67 8.25 34.53
CA PHE A 105 0.34 7.37 35.11
C PHE A 105 0.15 5.95 34.58
N VAL A 106 1.17 5.41 33.93
CA VAL A 106 1.15 4.07 33.35
C VAL A 106 2.13 3.12 34.03
N GLY A 107 2.83 3.56 35.08
CA GLY A 107 3.83 2.80 35.84
C GLY A 107 5.27 3.17 35.48
N PRO A 108 6.23 3.00 36.41
CA PRO A 108 7.62 3.42 36.22
C PRO A 108 8.38 2.54 35.23
N ASP A 109 9.55 3.02 34.79
CA ASP A 109 10.45 2.33 33.85
C ASP A 109 9.78 1.95 32.52
N ILE A 110 9.16 2.93 31.86
CA ILE A 110 8.66 2.76 30.48
C ILE A 110 9.86 2.52 29.56
N ILE A 111 9.70 1.61 28.61
CA ILE A 111 10.69 1.36 27.54
C ILE A 111 10.15 1.65 26.15
N TYR A 112 8.82 1.73 26.00
CA TYR A 112 8.17 2.11 24.75
C TYR A 112 6.82 2.76 25.03
N ALA A 113 6.53 3.80 24.25
CA ALA A 113 5.23 4.46 24.18
C ALA A 113 4.99 4.80 22.70
N GLY A 114 3.76 4.61 22.21
CA GLY A 114 3.41 4.94 20.84
C GLY A 114 1.93 4.73 20.53
N VAL A 115 1.48 5.28 19.41
CA VAL A 115 0.09 5.11 18.94
C VAL A 115 -0.17 3.63 18.63
N PHE A 116 -1.30 3.13 19.11
CA PHE A 116 -1.74 1.75 18.97
C PHE A 116 -2.81 1.63 17.90
N LEU A 117 -2.50 0.90 16.84
CA LEU A 117 -3.46 0.54 15.81
C LEU A 117 -4.23 -0.72 16.24
N ARG A 118 -5.55 -0.58 16.41
CA ARG A 118 -6.41 -1.70 16.79
C ARG A 118 -6.43 -2.74 15.69
N ASN A 119 -6.34 -4.02 16.09
CA ASN A 119 -6.33 -5.19 15.21
C ASN A 119 -5.18 -5.20 14.20
N ASP A 120 -4.09 -4.47 14.47
CA ASP A 120 -2.89 -4.56 13.67
C ASP A 120 -2.12 -5.86 13.99
N GLU A 121 -2.15 -6.78 13.03
CA GLU A 121 -1.40 -8.04 13.08
C GLU A 121 -0.02 -7.95 12.43
N ARG A 122 0.30 -6.80 11.79
CA ARG A 122 1.52 -6.60 11.01
C ARG A 122 2.65 -6.05 11.86
N THR A 123 2.35 -5.13 12.78
CA THR A 123 3.35 -4.60 13.71
C THR A 123 3.85 -5.72 14.64
N MET A 124 5.09 -6.16 14.41
CA MET A 124 5.74 -7.18 15.23
C MET A 124 6.62 -6.53 16.28
N TYR A 125 6.38 -6.95 17.51
CA TYR A 125 7.22 -6.61 18.64
C TYR A 125 8.25 -7.74 18.81
N ASN A 126 9.51 -7.44 18.49
CA ASN A 126 10.62 -8.36 18.74
C ASN A 126 11.14 -8.06 20.14
N ILE A 127 11.03 -9.04 21.03
CA ILE A 127 11.31 -8.87 22.46
C ILE A 127 12.36 -9.88 22.87
N VAL A 128 13.40 -9.41 23.56
CA VAL A 128 14.31 -10.26 24.32
C VAL A 128 14.20 -9.92 25.79
N TYR A 129 13.89 -10.91 26.62
CA TYR A 129 13.68 -10.72 28.05
C TYR A 129 14.34 -11.83 28.87
N GLN A 130 14.72 -11.49 30.09
CA GLN A 130 15.24 -12.43 31.08
C GLN A 130 14.08 -12.90 31.97
N ASP A 131 13.81 -14.20 32.04
CA ASP A 131 12.65 -14.77 32.76
C ASP A 131 12.92 -14.93 34.28
N GLY A 132 12.81 -13.82 35.02
CA GLY A 132 13.18 -13.71 36.43
C GLY A 132 14.65 -13.34 36.66
N LYS A 133 15.01 -13.09 37.93
CA LYS A 133 16.33 -12.53 38.32
C LYS A 133 17.54 -13.29 37.76
N ASP A 134 17.48 -14.62 37.79
CA ASP A 134 18.54 -15.52 37.31
C ASP A 134 18.04 -16.49 36.21
N GLY A 135 16.96 -16.11 35.52
CA GLY A 135 16.37 -16.93 34.46
C GLY A 135 17.17 -16.93 33.16
N PRO A 136 16.83 -17.84 32.23
CA PRO A 136 17.37 -17.82 30.88
C PRO A 136 16.90 -16.56 30.11
N LEU A 137 17.69 -16.19 29.10
CA LEU A 137 17.29 -15.17 28.13
C LEU A 137 16.39 -15.81 27.07
N LEU A 138 15.18 -15.27 26.94
CA LEU A 138 14.18 -15.70 25.98
C LEU A 138 13.98 -14.61 24.92
N ALA A 139 13.78 -15.02 23.66
CA ALA A 139 13.39 -14.13 22.57
C ALA A 139 12.04 -14.54 21.99
N LYS A 140 11.24 -13.55 21.60
CA LYS A 140 9.90 -13.75 21.08
C LYS A 140 9.56 -12.69 20.06
N ARG A 141 8.80 -13.09 19.05
CA ARG A 141 8.13 -12.20 18.09
C ARG A 141 6.64 -12.32 18.30
N SER A 142 5.95 -11.22 18.53
CA SER A 142 4.49 -11.23 18.69
C SER A 142 3.85 -9.93 18.25
N ALA A 143 2.70 -10.02 17.62
CA ALA A 143 1.79 -8.89 17.43
C ALA A 143 0.93 -8.69 18.68
N ILE A 144 0.60 -7.44 18.98
CA ILE A 144 -0.29 -7.06 20.08
C ILE A 144 -1.65 -6.74 19.48
N THR A 145 -2.54 -7.73 19.46
CA THR A 145 -3.89 -7.58 18.89
C THR A 145 -4.93 -7.39 19.98
N GLY A 146 -5.87 -6.47 19.74
CA GLY A 146 -7.16 -6.30 20.42
C GLY A 146 -7.16 -6.50 21.94
N LEU A 147 -7.07 -5.40 22.70
CA LEU A 147 -7.11 -5.43 24.16
C LEU A 147 -8.02 -4.34 24.72
N THR A 148 -8.62 -4.64 25.87
CA THR A 148 -9.39 -3.67 26.65
C THR A 148 -8.46 -2.59 27.20
N ARG A 149 -8.90 -1.33 27.08
CA ARG A 149 -8.23 -0.15 27.67
C ARG A 149 -8.05 -0.31 29.18
N GLU A 150 -7.05 0.38 29.73
CA GLU A 150 -6.79 0.56 31.17
C GLU A 150 -6.51 -0.73 31.96
N LYS A 151 -6.46 -1.87 31.27
CA LYS A 151 -6.06 -3.15 31.85
C LYS A 151 -4.58 -3.40 31.61
N GLU A 152 -3.90 -3.83 32.65
CA GLU A 152 -2.49 -4.22 32.58
C GLU A 152 -2.37 -5.68 32.12
N TYR A 153 -1.50 -5.91 31.14
CA TYR A 153 -1.18 -7.22 30.58
C TYR A 153 0.33 -7.45 30.64
N ASN A 154 0.80 -8.67 30.34
CA ASN A 154 2.22 -9.02 30.35
C ASN A 154 2.64 -9.70 29.05
N LEU A 155 3.75 -9.26 28.46
CA LEU A 155 4.35 -9.85 27.24
C LEU A 155 5.21 -11.08 27.56
N THR A 156 5.51 -11.29 28.84
CA THR A 156 6.32 -12.37 29.39
C THR A 156 5.46 -13.31 30.25
N ARG A 157 6.10 -14.21 31.01
CA ARG A 157 5.42 -15.09 31.98
C ARG A 157 5.01 -14.40 33.28
N GLY A 158 5.41 -13.15 33.50
CA GLY A 158 5.13 -12.42 34.73
C GLY A 158 5.88 -12.91 35.96
N LYS A 159 6.96 -13.68 35.78
CA LYS A 159 7.78 -14.16 36.90
C LYS A 159 8.47 -12.97 37.59
N PRO A 160 8.49 -12.90 38.94
CA PRO A 160 9.17 -11.81 39.65
C PRO A 160 10.65 -11.66 39.25
N GLY A 161 11.07 -10.41 39.03
CA GLY A 161 12.44 -10.09 38.56
C GLY A 161 12.65 -10.25 37.06
N THR A 162 11.59 -10.45 36.27
CA THR A 162 11.67 -10.44 34.81
C THR A 162 12.03 -9.06 34.28
N ARG A 163 12.91 -9.02 33.28
CA ARG A 163 13.35 -7.76 32.68
C ARG A 163 13.49 -7.88 31.16
N ILE A 164 12.87 -6.97 30.42
CA ILE A 164 13.13 -6.80 28.99
C ILE A 164 14.53 -6.21 28.82
N MET A 165 15.34 -6.90 28.03
CA MET A 165 16.73 -6.54 27.71
C MET A 165 16.84 -5.87 26.33
N TYR A 166 15.90 -6.17 25.44
CA TYR A 166 15.81 -5.59 24.11
C TYR A 166 14.36 -5.60 23.65
N LEU A 167 13.94 -4.49 23.04
CA LEU A 167 12.64 -4.33 22.41
C LEU A 167 12.86 -3.57 21.11
N SER A 168 12.29 -4.08 20.02
CA SER A 168 12.08 -3.32 18.80
C SER A 168 10.63 -3.45 18.36
N VAL A 169 10.12 -2.39 17.74
CA VAL A 169 8.76 -2.32 17.24
C VAL A 169 8.85 -2.14 15.73
N ASN A 170 8.43 -3.16 14.99
CA ASN A 170 8.62 -3.21 13.54
C ASN A 170 7.25 -3.24 12.86
N PRO A 171 6.77 -2.10 12.33
CA PRO A 171 5.46 -2.00 11.67
C PRO A 171 5.28 -2.97 10.50
N ASN A 172 6.38 -3.33 9.83
CA ASN A 172 6.41 -4.25 8.70
C ASN A 172 6.80 -5.68 9.07
N GLY A 173 6.89 -6.02 10.36
CA GLY A 173 7.28 -7.37 10.76
C GLY A 173 8.75 -7.71 10.46
N GLU A 174 9.62 -6.70 10.43
CA GLU A 174 11.06 -6.88 10.22
C GLU A 174 11.68 -7.80 11.27
N ALA A 175 12.60 -8.66 10.83
CA ALA A 175 13.36 -9.52 11.72
C ALA A 175 14.84 -9.16 11.70
N GLU A 176 15.25 -8.43 12.73
CA GLU A 176 16.61 -7.92 12.84
C GLU A 176 17.60 -8.97 13.39
N VAL A 177 18.89 -8.67 13.25
CA VAL A 177 19.95 -9.46 13.88
C VAL A 177 20.50 -8.68 15.07
N ILE A 178 20.52 -9.32 16.24
CA ILE A 178 21.02 -8.75 17.48
C ILE A 178 22.31 -9.44 17.96
N LYS A 179 23.09 -8.70 18.73
CA LYS A 179 24.31 -9.13 19.38
C LYS A 179 24.10 -9.18 20.90
N VAL A 180 24.20 -10.37 21.48
CA VAL A 180 24.05 -10.61 22.92
C VAL A 180 25.44 -10.77 23.56
N PHE A 181 25.75 -9.90 24.51
CA PHE A 181 27.00 -9.91 25.26
C PHE A 181 26.79 -10.58 26.62
N HIS A 182 27.53 -11.65 26.90
CA HIS A 182 27.48 -12.34 28.18
C HIS A 182 28.31 -11.64 29.25
N LYS A 183 27.93 -11.81 30.52
CA LYS A 183 28.77 -11.35 31.64
C LYS A 183 30.09 -12.14 31.67
N PRO A 184 31.25 -11.49 31.89
CA PRO A 184 32.53 -12.19 32.03
C PRO A 184 32.47 -13.25 33.13
N ARG A 185 32.80 -14.50 32.79
CA ARG A 185 32.89 -15.62 33.73
C ARG A 185 34.10 -16.50 33.41
N PRO A 186 34.78 -17.09 34.42
CA PRO A 186 35.81 -18.08 34.17
C PRO A 186 35.27 -19.24 33.33
N ARG A 187 36.04 -19.69 32.33
CA ARG A 187 35.68 -20.77 31.37
C ARG A 187 34.59 -20.44 30.35
N LEU A 188 34.25 -19.16 30.14
CA LEU A 188 33.33 -18.75 29.09
C LEU A 188 33.98 -18.88 27.70
N LYS A 189 33.47 -19.80 26.87
CA LYS A 189 34.01 -20.03 25.51
C LYS A 189 33.60 -18.95 24.49
N LYS A 190 32.38 -18.42 24.58
CA LYS A 190 31.85 -17.39 23.67
C LYS A 190 31.35 -16.20 24.47
N ALA A 191 32.12 -15.11 24.46
CA ALA A 191 31.75 -13.86 25.14
C ALA A 191 30.52 -13.19 24.51
N MET A 192 30.29 -13.46 23.24
CA MET A 192 29.28 -12.81 22.41
C MET A 192 28.61 -13.83 21.51
N ILE A 193 27.30 -13.69 21.30
CA ILE A 193 26.53 -14.46 20.33
C ILE A 193 25.70 -13.52 19.48
N GLU A 194 25.46 -13.93 18.25
CA GLU A 194 24.53 -13.26 17.35
C GLU A 194 23.23 -14.08 17.32
N PHE A 195 22.10 -13.40 17.34
CA PHE A 195 20.79 -14.01 17.30
C PHE A 195 19.95 -13.33 16.24
N ASP A 196 19.44 -14.13 15.31
CA ASP A 196 18.61 -13.68 14.21
C ASP A 196 17.14 -13.96 14.51
N PHE A 197 16.33 -12.89 14.53
CA PHE A 197 14.89 -13.00 14.75
C PHE A 197 14.17 -13.69 13.59
N SER A 198 14.75 -13.79 12.39
CA SER A 198 14.12 -14.43 11.22
C SER A 198 13.86 -15.93 11.48
N THR A 199 14.71 -16.54 12.31
CA THR A 199 14.61 -17.94 12.74
C THR A 199 13.45 -18.21 13.69
N LEU A 200 12.82 -17.15 14.24
CA LEU A 200 11.69 -17.27 15.13
C LEU A 200 10.36 -17.15 14.37
N ALA A 201 9.51 -18.17 14.55
CA ALA A 201 8.11 -18.06 14.21
C ALA A 201 7.40 -16.98 15.04
N ILE A 202 6.42 -16.32 14.43
CA ILE A 202 5.54 -15.37 15.11
C ILE A 202 4.68 -16.15 16.09
N LYS A 203 4.72 -15.78 17.37
CA LYS A 203 3.97 -16.45 18.44
C LYS A 203 2.86 -15.55 18.97
N GLY A 204 1.85 -16.16 19.58
CA GLY A 204 0.80 -15.43 20.28
C GLY A 204 1.33 -14.61 21.46
N LYS A 205 0.64 -13.52 21.82
CA LYS A 205 1.04 -12.58 22.89
C LYS A 205 1.27 -13.22 24.27
N THR A 206 0.60 -14.33 24.60
CA THR A 206 0.79 -15.08 25.86
C THR A 206 1.81 -16.22 25.76
N SER A 207 2.26 -16.58 24.56
CA SER A 207 3.17 -17.72 24.35
C SER A 207 4.56 -17.46 24.91
N MET A 208 5.23 -18.53 25.34
CA MET A 208 6.61 -18.45 25.83
C MET A 208 7.60 -18.19 24.68
N GLY A 209 8.61 -17.33 24.93
CA GLY A 209 9.73 -17.12 24.01
C GLY A 209 10.63 -18.36 23.85
N ASN A 210 11.48 -18.35 22.83
CA ASN A 210 12.52 -19.36 22.62
C ASN A 210 13.79 -19.00 23.40
N ILE A 211 14.51 -20.01 23.88
CA ILE A 211 15.75 -19.80 24.63
C ILE A 211 16.85 -19.33 23.69
N VAL A 212 17.37 -18.12 23.93
CA VAL A 212 18.56 -17.59 23.25
C VAL A 212 19.81 -18.10 23.94
N THR A 213 19.87 -17.95 25.27
CA THR A 213 21.00 -18.39 26.08
C THR A 213 20.57 -18.61 27.53
N LYS A 214 21.22 -19.55 28.21
CA LYS A 214 21.06 -19.76 29.67
C LYS A 214 22.11 -19.00 30.49
N LEU A 215 23.11 -18.42 29.82
CA LEU A 215 24.19 -17.71 30.47
C LEU A 215 23.75 -16.28 30.84
N PRO A 216 24.29 -15.70 31.94
CA PRO A 216 23.95 -14.33 32.30
C PRO A 216 24.40 -13.35 31.23
N VAL A 217 23.50 -12.44 30.88
CA VAL A 217 23.71 -11.42 29.86
C VAL A 217 24.02 -10.07 30.50
N GLN A 218 24.96 -9.34 29.90
CA GLN A 218 25.28 -7.97 30.28
C GLN A 218 24.43 -6.97 29.49
N LYS A 219 24.43 -7.08 28.16
CA LYS A 219 23.69 -6.19 27.26
C LYS A 219 23.32 -6.88 25.95
N VAL A 220 22.31 -6.36 25.27
CA VAL A 220 21.89 -6.74 23.93
C VAL A 220 21.94 -5.50 23.05
N VAL A 221 22.51 -5.61 21.85
CA VAL A 221 22.72 -4.48 20.92
C VAL A 221 22.26 -4.89 19.53
N LEU A 222 21.58 -3.98 18.81
CA LEU A 222 21.22 -4.17 17.41
C LEU A 222 22.49 -4.27 16.54
N LYS A 223 22.57 -5.29 15.68
CA LYS A 223 23.65 -5.43 14.68
C LYS A 223 23.21 -4.89 13.33
N GLU A 224 22.07 -5.34 12.85
CA GLU A 224 21.58 -5.12 11.49
C GLU A 224 20.06 -5.06 11.50
N LYS A 225 19.49 -4.06 10.82
CA LYS A 225 18.04 -3.96 10.65
C LYS A 225 17.55 -5.09 9.75
N GLY A 226 16.42 -5.67 10.11
CA GLY A 226 15.86 -6.83 9.44
C GLY A 226 15.15 -6.52 8.14
N ILE A 227 15.04 -7.52 7.28
CA ILE A 227 14.08 -7.51 6.17
C ILE A 227 12.71 -7.96 6.72
N SER A 228 11.62 -7.49 6.12
CA SER A 228 10.25 -7.96 6.42
C SER A 228 10.17 -9.48 6.27
N THR A 229 9.77 -10.20 7.33
CA THR A 229 9.53 -11.66 7.24
C THR A 229 8.09 -12.00 6.93
N LEU A 230 7.21 -11.01 6.86
CA LEU A 230 5.86 -11.17 6.34
C LEU A 230 5.95 -11.07 4.81
N GLY A 231 5.22 -11.95 4.11
CA GLY A 231 5.05 -11.86 2.66
C GLY A 231 4.56 -10.47 2.25
N GLY A 232 4.75 -10.10 0.98
CA GLY A 232 4.34 -8.79 0.54
C GLY A 232 2.82 -8.64 0.56
N LEU A 233 2.38 -7.42 0.86
CA LEU A 233 0.97 -7.06 0.84
C LEU A 233 0.55 -6.85 -0.61
N LYS A 234 -0.45 -7.60 -1.07
CA LYS A 234 -1.09 -7.30 -2.34
C LYS A 234 -1.87 -6.01 -2.19
N ILE A 235 -1.63 -5.06 -3.08
CA ILE A 235 -2.27 -3.75 -3.08
C ILE A 235 -3.06 -3.58 -4.37
N TRP A 236 -4.30 -3.14 -4.22
CA TRP A 236 -5.17 -2.75 -5.32
C TRP A 236 -5.46 -1.26 -5.28
N PHE A 237 -5.68 -0.67 -6.44
CA PHE A 237 -6.13 0.70 -6.60
C PHE A 237 -7.57 0.72 -7.08
N ASP A 238 -8.43 1.42 -6.34
CA ASP A 238 -9.82 1.65 -6.73
C ASP A 238 -9.94 3.02 -7.42
N ASP A 239 -10.11 2.99 -8.74
CA ASP A 239 -10.26 4.18 -9.58
C ASP A 239 -11.49 5.04 -9.22
N SER A 240 -12.49 4.48 -8.54
CA SER A 240 -13.73 5.20 -8.18
C SER A 240 -13.53 6.16 -7.00
N VAL A 241 -12.65 5.78 -6.06
CA VAL A 241 -12.37 6.54 -4.84
C VAL A 241 -10.94 7.09 -4.78
N LEU A 242 -10.11 6.74 -5.76
CA LEU A 242 -8.71 7.16 -5.89
C LEU A 242 -7.87 6.80 -4.65
N ARG A 243 -8.07 5.58 -4.14
CA ARG A 243 -7.41 5.06 -2.94
C ARG A 243 -6.90 3.64 -3.13
N LEU A 244 -5.92 3.29 -2.31
CA LEU A 244 -5.43 1.92 -2.20
C LEU A 244 -6.32 1.09 -1.27
N ASN A 245 -6.39 -0.21 -1.53
CA ASN A 245 -7.00 -1.19 -0.64
C ASN A 245 -6.24 -2.52 -0.70
N ALA A 246 -6.49 -3.38 0.29
CA ALA A 246 -5.96 -4.75 0.36
C ALA A 246 -7.07 -5.81 0.17
N ASP A 247 -8.28 -5.39 -0.19
CA ASP A 247 -9.49 -6.23 -0.21
C ASP A 247 -9.80 -6.80 -1.62
N GLY A 248 -8.92 -6.58 -2.59
CA GLY A 248 -9.14 -7.06 -3.96
C GLY A 248 -10.02 -6.15 -4.84
N ARG A 249 -10.28 -4.89 -4.42
CA ARG A 249 -11.16 -3.97 -5.15
C ARG A 249 -10.36 -3.12 -6.16
N GLY A 250 -10.76 -3.16 -7.43
CA GLY A 250 -10.12 -2.39 -8.50
C GLY A 250 -8.91 -3.11 -9.12
N ARG A 251 -7.93 -2.34 -9.61
CA ARG A 251 -6.77 -2.88 -10.33
C ARG A 251 -5.65 -3.30 -9.37
N LEU A 252 -5.16 -4.54 -9.50
CA LEU A 252 -3.99 -5.00 -8.75
C LEU A 252 -2.75 -4.22 -9.21
N LEU A 253 -2.06 -3.57 -8.27
CA LEU A 253 -0.79 -2.89 -8.52
C LEU A 253 0.42 -3.82 -8.35
N GLY A 254 0.27 -4.86 -7.54
CA GLY A 254 1.29 -5.85 -7.26
C GLY A 254 1.41 -6.18 -5.78
N GLU A 255 2.49 -6.87 -5.45
CA GLU A 255 2.85 -7.25 -4.09
C GLU A 255 3.94 -6.31 -3.55
N PHE A 256 3.70 -5.71 -2.39
CA PHE A 256 4.52 -4.65 -1.78
C PHE A 256 5.10 -5.08 -0.44
N SER A 257 6.39 -4.84 -0.22
CA SER A 257 7.10 -5.17 1.00
C SER A 257 8.22 -4.16 1.28
N GLY A 258 8.59 -4.00 2.55
CA GLY A 258 9.72 -3.14 2.95
C GLY A 258 9.63 -1.72 2.37
N ASP A 259 10.63 -1.37 1.56
CA ASP A 259 10.82 -0.05 0.94
C ASP A 259 10.19 0.09 -0.45
N ASP A 260 9.35 -0.87 -0.88
CA ASP A 260 8.64 -0.79 -2.16
C ASP A 260 7.81 0.51 -2.25
N LYS A 261 7.81 1.12 -3.43
CA LYS A 261 7.08 2.37 -3.69
C LYS A 261 6.10 2.22 -4.84
N ILE A 262 5.10 3.09 -4.86
CA ILE A 262 4.16 3.26 -5.97
C ILE A 262 4.64 4.44 -6.79
N LEU A 263 4.79 4.24 -8.09
CA LEU A 263 4.99 5.30 -9.07
C LEU A 263 3.62 5.86 -9.47
N VAL A 264 3.51 7.18 -9.43
CA VAL A 264 2.36 7.93 -9.92
C VAL A 264 2.84 8.84 -11.03
N VAL A 265 2.23 8.73 -12.21
CA VAL A 265 2.44 9.65 -13.33
C VAL A 265 1.10 10.27 -13.71
N THR A 266 1.08 11.59 -13.89
CA THR A 266 -0.12 12.36 -14.18
C THR A 266 -0.19 12.77 -15.65
N LYS A 267 -1.40 13.08 -16.13
CA LYS A 267 -1.67 13.51 -17.52
C LYS A 267 -0.99 14.83 -17.89
N ASP A 268 -0.60 15.65 -16.92
CA ASP A 268 0.19 16.89 -17.11
C ASP A 268 1.70 16.65 -17.15
N GLY A 269 2.16 15.39 -17.23
CA GLY A 269 3.59 15.07 -17.40
C GLY A 269 4.42 15.27 -16.15
N LYS A 270 3.81 15.08 -14.97
CA LYS A 270 4.50 15.01 -13.69
C LYS A 270 4.54 13.59 -13.16
N PHE A 271 5.53 13.31 -12.32
CA PHE A 271 5.64 12.05 -11.61
C PHE A 271 6.03 12.26 -10.15
N ARG A 272 5.67 11.29 -9.32
CA ARG A 272 6.13 11.17 -7.93
C ARG A 272 6.08 9.70 -7.52
N THR A 273 6.83 9.37 -6.49
CA THR A 273 6.72 8.10 -5.76
C THR A 273 5.97 8.31 -4.46
N SER A 274 5.11 7.38 -4.08
CA SER A 274 4.50 7.31 -2.75
C SER A 274 4.76 5.97 -2.08
N ASN A 275 4.63 5.92 -0.77
CA ASN A 275 4.51 4.64 -0.06
C ASN A 275 3.18 3.94 -0.45
N PHE A 276 2.96 2.74 0.07
CA PHE A 276 1.75 1.95 -0.18
C PHE A 276 0.75 1.97 0.99
N ASP A 277 0.74 3.04 1.79
CA ASP A 277 -0.24 3.21 2.87
C ASP A 277 -1.67 3.32 2.29
N LEU A 278 -2.60 2.55 2.85
CA LEU A 278 -4.02 2.54 2.46
C LEU A 278 -4.72 3.87 2.74
N ALA A 279 -4.14 4.74 3.59
CA ALA A 279 -4.62 6.09 3.81
C ALA A 279 -4.31 7.06 2.65
N ASN A 280 -3.43 6.68 1.71
CA ASN A 280 -3.04 7.54 0.61
C ASN A 280 -4.22 7.86 -0.31
N HIS A 281 -4.33 9.15 -0.64
CA HIS A 281 -5.27 9.67 -1.62
C HIS A 281 -4.50 10.13 -2.87
N TYR A 282 -5.05 9.81 -4.03
CA TYR A 282 -4.42 10.15 -5.31
C TYR A 282 -5.25 11.17 -6.10
N GLU A 283 -4.61 11.82 -7.06
CA GLU A 283 -5.19 12.86 -7.89
C GLU A 283 -6.07 12.25 -9.01
N ASP A 284 -7.14 12.94 -9.42
CA ASP A 284 -8.04 12.46 -10.49
C ASP A 284 -7.39 12.41 -11.90
N ASN A 285 -6.22 13.06 -12.08
CA ASN A 285 -5.53 13.18 -13.35
C ASN A 285 -4.39 12.16 -13.54
N ILE A 286 -4.46 11.02 -12.85
CA ILE A 286 -3.51 9.90 -13.05
C ILE A 286 -3.54 9.42 -14.50
N LEU A 287 -2.35 9.23 -15.06
CA LEU A 287 -2.10 8.55 -16.33
C LEU A 287 -1.60 7.11 -16.09
N LEU A 288 -0.65 6.94 -15.18
CA LEU A 288 -0.06 5.64 -14.83
C LEU A 288 0.09 5.56 -13.31
N LEU A 289 -0.28 4.42 -12.74
CA LEU A 289 -0.09 4.13 -11.33
C LEU A 289 0.30 2.66 -11.19
N GLU A 290 1.51 2.38 -10.72
CA GLU A 290 2.07 1.03 -10.64
C GLU A 290 3.18 0.91 -9.61
N LYS A 291 3.70 -0.29 -9.37
CA LYS A 291 4.88 -0.48 -8.52
C LYS A 291 6.11 0.17 -9.18
N PHE A 292 6.82 1.02 -8.43
CA PHE A 292 7.99 1.74 -8.92
C PHE A 292 9.14 0.77 -9.22
N ARG A 293 9.69 0.87 -10.43
CA ARG A 293 10.81 0.06 -10.92
C ARG A 293 11.89 1.01 -11.48
N PRO A 294 13.01 1.23 -10.78
CA PRO A 294 13.96 2.30 -11.12
C PRO A 294 14.72 2.09 -12.43
N GLU A 295 14.82 0.85 -12.92
CA GLU A 295 15.58 0.51 -14.13
C GLU A 295 14.75 0.58 -15.42
N ILE A 296 13.46 0.93 -15.34
CA ILE A 296 12.59 1.00 -16.51
C ILE A 296 12.84 2.29 -17.29
N VAL A 297 13.14 2.10 -18.58
CA VAL A 297 13.28 3.20 -19.53
C VAL A 297 11.90 3.55 -20.09
N CYS A 298 11.45 4.76 -19.79
CA CYS A 298 10.25 5.33 -20.36
C CYS A 298 10.59 6.17 -21.61
N SER A 299 9.68 6.17 -22.58
CA SER A 299 9.69 7.07 -23.72
C SER A 299 8.47 7.98 -23.66
N ALA A 300 8.67 9.30 -23.69
CA ALA A 300 7.60 10.28 -23.70
C ALA A 300 7.65 11.14 -24.95
N ILE A 301 6.47 11.37 -25.55
CA ILE A 301 6.24 12.38 -26.58
C ILE A 301 5.41 13.49 -25.98
N TYR A 302 5.84 14.73 -26.16
CA TYR A 302 5.14 15.88 -25.62
C TYR A 302 5.25 17.10 -26.53
N TRP A 303 4.27 17.99 -26.42
CA TRP A 303 4.28 19.32 -27.02
C TRP A 303 4.96 20.29 -26.06
N ASP A 304 6.02 20.94 -26.53
CA ASP A 304 6.73 21.99 -25.80
C ASP A 304 6.20 23.36 -26.23
N ALA A 305 5.45 24.03 -25.35
CA ALA A 305 4.77 25.28 -25.71
C ALA A 305 5.72 26.47 -25.89
N GLU A 306 6.88 26.45 -25.23
CA GLU A 306 7.90 27.49 -25.38
C GLU A 306 8.51 27.45 -26.80
N GLN A 307 8.88 26.26 -27.28
CA GLN A 307 9.49 26.09 -28.59
C GLN A 307 8.47 25.88 -29.71
N LYS A 308 7.22 25.55 -29.36
CA LYS A 308 6.12 25.23 -30.29
C LYS A 308 6.47 24.07 -31.23
N PHE A 309 7.07 23.02 -30.69
CA PHE A 309 7.37 21.78 -31.41
C PHE A 309 7.10 20.55 -30.54
N TYR A 310 6.88 19.41 -31.20
CA TYR A 310 6.84 18.12 -30.53
C TYR A 310 8.26 17.59 -30.28
N TYR A 311 8.48 17.09 -29.07
CA TYR A 311 9.72 16.46 -28.64
C TYR A 311 9.48 15.01 -28.23
N VAL A 312 10.50 14.19 -28.41
CA VAL A 312 10.57 12.83 -27.85
C VAL A 312 11.76 12.74 -26.91
N LYS A 313 11.54 12.06 -25.78
CA LYS A 313 12.54 11.87 -24.72
C LYS A 313 12.52 10.42 -24.25
N ARG A 314 13.70 9.86 -24.01
CA ARG A 314 13.88 8.57 -23.32
C ARG A 314 14.60 8.81 -22.00
N PHE A 315 14.08 8.28 -20.91
CA PHE A 315 14.60 8.53 -19.56
C PHE A 315 14.14 7.46 -18.58
N MET A 316 14.83 7.34 -17.45
CA MET A 316 14.36 6.58 -16.29
C MET A 316 13.76 7.55 -15.28
N LEU A 317 12.69 7.12 -14.61
CA LEU A 317 12.05 7.88 -13.55
C LEU A 317 12.84 7.73 -12.25
N GLU A 318 12.99 8.82 -11.52
CA GLU A 318 13.72 8.85 -10.25
C GLU A 318 12.74 8.74 -9.06
N GLU A 319 13.27 8.35 -7.90
CA GLU A 319 12.49 8.37 -6.67
C GLU A 319 12.31 9.81 -6.17
N SER A 320 11.07 10.23 -5.94
CA SER A 320 10.77 11.56 -5.40
C SER A 320 9.36 11.62 -4.83
N GLU A 321 9.22 11.95 -3.56
CA GLU A 321 7.90 12.22 -2.95
C GLU A 321 7.27 13.51 -3.47
N ARG A 322 8.11 14.48 -3.87
CA ARG A 322 7.65 15.73 -4.46
C ARG A 322 7.32 15.52 -5.94
N PRO A 323 6.22 16.09 -6.46
CA PRO A 323 5.93 16.07 -7.89
C PRO A 323 7.05 16.72 -8.70
N LEU A 324 7.58 15.99 -9.68
CA LEU A 324 8.59 16.46 -10.63
C LEU A 324 8.03 16.43 -12.05
N SER A 325 8.31 17.45 -12.85
CA SER A 325 7.91 17.47 -14.27
C SER A 325 9.00 16.88 -15.17
N PHE A 326 8.60 16.05 -16.13
CA PHE A 326 9.47 15.59 -17.21
C PHE A 326 9.14 16.23 -18.57
N ILE A 327 8.14 17.12 -18.65
CA ILE A 327 7.81 17.88 -19.88
C ILE A 327 8.08 19.39 -19.75
N GLY A 328 8.60 19.82 -18.60
CA GLY A 328 8.81 21.22 -18.24
C GLY A 328 7.63 21.84 -17.48
N ASP A 329 7.77 23.11 -17.08
CA ASP A 329 6.80 23.79 -16.20
C ASP A 329 5.86 24.75 -16.94
N HIS A 330 5.97 24.84 -18.27
CA HIS A 330 5.11 25.73 -19.05
C HIS A 330 3.65 25.21 -19.04
N PRO A 331 2.65 26.02 -18.67
CA PRO A 331 1.27 25.57 -18.48
C PRO A 331 0.60 25.03 -19.75
N ASP A 332 1.00 25.54 -20.92
CA ASP A 332 0.50 25.08 -22.22
C ASP A 332 1.26 23.87 -22.81
N SER A 333 2.32 23.39 -22.15
CA SER A 333 2.98 22.15 -22.57
C SER A 333 2.07 20.96 -22.27
N LYS A 334 2.04 19.98 -23.17
CA LYS A 334 1.10 18.85 -23.08
C LYS A 334 1.80 17.52 -23.34
N LEU A 335 1.59 16.56 -22.45
CA LEU A 335 1.98 15.18 -22.70
C LEU A 335 1.07 14.59 -23.79
N VAL A 336 1.68 13.94 -24.78
CA VAL A 336 0.97 13.28 -25.88
C VAL A 336 0.94 11.77 -25.68
N SER A 337 2.09 11.16 -25.36
CA SER A 337 2.19 9.74 -25.06
C SER A 337 3.33 9.47 -24.08
N LEU A 338 3.17 8.42 -23.27
CA LEU A 338 4.17 7.84 -22.39
C LEU A 338 4.09 6.31 -22.53
N THR A 339 5.22 5.66 -22.78
CA THR A 339 5.31 4.22 -22.96
C THR A 339 6.56 3.65 -22.30
N GLU A 340 6.46 2.42 -21.78
CA GLU A 340 7.56 1.65 -21.19
C GLU A 340 8.11 0.58 -22.15
N VAL A 341 7.66 0.59 -23.41
CA VAL A 341 8.14 -0.35 -24.43
C VAL A 341 9.62 -0.11 -24.72
N GLU A 342 10.43 -1.18 -24.72
CA GLU A 342 11.89 -1.12 -24.90
C GLU A 342 12.29 -0.47 -26.24
N TYR A 343 11.57 -0.80 -27.33
CA TYR A 343 11.81 -0.31 -28.70
C TYR A 343 10.58 0.39 -29.30
N PRO A 344 10.12 1.52 -28.74
CA PRO A 344 8.85 2.11 -29.13
C PRO A 344 8.94 2.73 -30.52
N ARG A 345 7.83 2.66 -31.25
CA ARG A 345 7.68 3.22 -32.59
C ARG A 345 6.47 4.13 -32.63
N PHE A 346 6.64 5.27 -33.27
CA PHE A 346 5.55 6.23 -33.45
C PHE A 346 5.40 6.61 -34.91
N GLU A 347 4.16 6.55 -35.40
CA GLU A 347 3.78 7.10 -36.69
C GLU A 347 3.29 8.54 -36.51
N ILE A 348 3.83 9.45 -37.31
CA ILE A 348 3.47 10.87 -37.35
C ILE A 348 2.69 11.10 -38.63
N SER A 349 1.43 11.53 -38.50
CA SER A 349 0.65 12.07 -39.62
C SER A 349 0.69 13.60 -39.62
N PHE A 350 0.77 14.19 -40.81
CA PHE A 350 0.95 15.62 -40.97
C PHE A 350 -0.36 16.32 -41.31
N GLY A 351 -0.53 17.53 -40.80
CA GLY A 351 -1.75 18.34 -40.96
C GLY A 351 -1.51 19.69 -41.63
N GLY A 352 -2.59 20.45 -41.79
CA GLY A 352 -2.56 21.82 -42.32
C GLY A 352 -1.86 21.91 -43.67
N LYS A 353 -0.86 22.80 -43.77
CA LYS A 353 -0.06 23.01 -45.00
C LYS A 353 0.80 21.79 -45.40
N HIS A 354 0.90 20.77 -44.54
CA HIS A 354 1.70 19.57 -44.78
C HIS A 354 0.85 18.30 -44.90
N LYS A 355 -0.48 18.41 -45.06
CA LYS A 355 -1.39 17.26 -45.11
C LYS A 355 -1.09 16.24 -46.21
N ASN A 356 -0.49 16.67 -47.32
CA ASN A 356 -0.13 15.77 -48.43
C ASN A 356 1.21 15.04 -48.24
N ARG A 357 1.88 15.24 -47.09
CA ARG A 357 3.13 14.56 -46.78
C ARG A 357 2.84 13.12 -46.35
N LYS A 358 3.69 12.18 -46.79
CA LYS A 358 3.62 10.79 -46.32
C LYS A 358 3.91 10.74 -44.82
N ASN A 359 3.21 9.85 -44.11
CA ASN A 359 3.46 9.61 -42.70
C ASN A 359 4.91 9.19 -42.47
N GLU A 360 5.46 9.61 -41.34
CA GLU A 360 6.82 9.26 -40.93
C GLU A 360 6.78 8.35 -39.71
N ILE A 361 7.58 7.27 -39.74
CA ILE A 361 7.72 6.37 -38.60
C ILE A 361 9.05 6.68 -37.91
N VAL A 362 8.99 6.93 -36.61
CA VAL A 362 10.14 7.18 -35.74
C VAL A 362 10.36 5.97 -34.84
N GLU A 363 11.51 5.30 -35.03
CA GLU A 363 12.03 4.31 -34.09
C GLU A 363 12.77 5.02 -32.96
N VAL A 364 12.14 5.13 -31.79
CA VAL A 364 12.58 6.05 -30.74
C VAL A 364 13.96 5.68 -30.18
N ASP A 365 14.25 4.38 -30.06
CA ASP A 365 15.53 3.88 -29.59
C ASP A 365 16.72 4.34 -30.48
N LYS A 366 16.57 4.25 -31.80
CA LYS A 366 17.57 4.75 -32.75
C LYS A 366 17.57 6.27 -32.87
N PHE A 367 16.42 6.90 -32.60
CA PHE A 367 16.26 8.34 -32.75
C PHE A 367 16.93 9.13 -31.62
N ILE A 368 16.86 8.63 -30.38
CA ILE A 368 17.41 9.26 -29.18
C ILE A 368 17.82 8.22 -28.13
N GLY A 369 19.03 8.38 -27.57
CA GLY A 369 19.49 7.57 -26.43
C GLY A 369 18.87 7.99 -25.09
N VAL A 370 19.00 7.16 -24.07
CA VAL A 370 18.50 7.46 -22.71
C VAL A 370 19.20 8.68 -22.13
N LYS A 371 18.41 9.62 -21.60
CA LYS A 371 18.87 10.85 -20.93
C LYS A 371 18.20 10.96 -19.56
N SER A 372 18.56 12.01 -18.80
CA SER A 372 17.83 12.37 -17.58
C SER A 372 16.41 12.84 -17.92
N TYR A 373 15.46 12.61 -17.02
CA TYR A 373 14.09 13.14 -17.12
C TYR A 373 14.05 14.66 -17.31
N LYS A 374 15.06 15.40 -16.81
CA LYS A 374 15.22 16.85 -16.96
C LYS A 374 15.63 17.30 -18.36
N ALA A 375 16.28 16.43 -19.15
CA ALA A 375 16.78 16.82 -20.47
C ALA A 375 15.62 17.03 -21.44
N LYS A 376 15.59 18.06 -22.27
CA LYS A 376 14.45 18.36 -23.17
C LYS A 376 14.12 17.25 -24.19
N GLY A 377 15.10 16.42 -24.54
CA GLY A 377 14.94 15.39 -25.57
C GLY A 377 15.23 15.93 -26.98
N LYS A 378 14.72 15.25 -28.01
CA LYS A 378 14.99 15.58 -29.42
C LYS A 378 13.69 15.95 -30.12
N ARG A 379 13.73 17.00 -30.93
CA ARG A 379 12.59 17.45 -31.72
C ARG A 379 12.18 16.36 -32.71
N LEU A 380 10.89 16.01 -32.73
CA LEU A 380 10.36 14.98 -33.62
C LEU A 380 10.31 15.46 -35.07
N THR A 381 9.77 16.66 -35.30
CA THR A 381 9.59 17.20 -36.65
C THR A 381 9.46 18.73 -36.63
N ASN A 382 9.73 19.35 -37.77
CA ASN A 382 9.50 20.79 -38.00
C ASN A 382 8.17 21.06 -38.74
N TYR A 383 7.44 20.01 -39.12
CA TYR A 383 6.18 20.13 -39.86
C TYR A 383 4.97 20.20 -38.91
N VAL A 384 3.85 20.65 -39.44
CA VAL A 384 2.56 20.68 -38.74
C VAL A 384 2.05 19.24 -38.63
N VAL A 385 1.86 18.78 -37.41
CA VAL A 385 1.40 17.42 -37.08
C VAL A 385 -0.11 17.42 -36.90
N GLU A 386 -0.79 16.41 -37.46
CA GLU A 386 -2.20 16.13 -37.24
C GLU A 386 -2.39 15.10 -36.12
N ASN A 387 -1.65 14.00 -36.16
CA ASN A 387 -1.69 12.96 -35.14
C ASN A 387 -0.31 12.31 -34.90
N ILE A 388 -0.10 11.80 -33.70
CA ILE A 388 1.04 10.95 -33.34
C ILE A 388 0.47 9.69 -32.70
N GLN A 389 0.75 8.55 -33.29
CA GLN A 389 0.21 7.27 -32.84
C GLN A 389 1.34 6.28 -32.55
N GLU A 390 1.28 5.62 -31.40
CA GLU A 390 2.17 4.50 -31.09
C GLU A 390 1.79 3.29 -31.94
N ILE A 391 2.79 2.65 -32.56
CA ILE A 391 2.63 1.45 -33.37
C ILE A 391 3.49 0.33 -32.79
N GLU A 392 3.18 -0.92 -33.14
CA GLU A 392 3.88 -2.07 -32.57
C GLU A 392 5.40 -2.02 -32.85
N PRO A 393 6.22 -2.39 -31.85
CA PRO A 393 7.67 -2.50 -32.00
C PRO A 393 8.03 -3.62 -32.99
N VAL A 394 9.10 -3.44 -33.76
CA VAL A 394 9.61 -4.47 -34.69
C VAL A 394 10.24 -5.64 -33.94
N ILE A 395 10.83 -5.36 -32.77
CA ILE A 395 11.47 -6.35 -31.90
C ILE A 395 10.58 -6.52 -30.67
N LYS A 396 9.89 -7.65 -30.57
CA LYS A 396 9.21 -8.07 -29.34
C LYS A 396 10.15 -9.04 -28.61
N LYS A 397 10.66 -8.68 -27.43
CA LYS A 397 11.14 -9.71 -26.50
C LYS A 397 9.91 -10.38 -25.91
N GLU A 398 9.85 -11.70 -25.97
CA GLU A 398 8.89 -12.46 -25.18
C GLU A 398 9.18 -12.16 -23.71
N VAL A 399 8.26 -11.48 -23.04
CA VAL A 399 8.31 -11.31 -21.59
C VAL A 399 7.97 -12.67 -21.01
N THR A 400 8.97 -13.43 -20.58
CA THR A 400 8.77 -14.58 -19.68
C THR A 400 8.20 -14.04 -18.36
N LEU A 401 6.88 -14.07 -18.24
CA LEU A 401 6.20 -14.02 -16.95
C LEU A 401 6.69 -15.22 -16.13
N PRO A 402 7.03 -15.07 -14.83
CA PRO A 402 7.27 -16.23 -13.98
C PRO A 402 6.00 -17.09 -13.97
N GLU A 403 6.13 -18.35 -14.36
CA GLU A 403 5.05 -19.33 -14.30
C GLU A 403 4.41 -19.32 -12.90
N SER A 404 3.09 -19.16 -12.88
CA SER A 404 2.25 -19.47 -11.73
C SER A 404 2.55 -20.89 -11.28
N GLN A 405 2.94 -21.04 -10.01
CA GLN A 405 3.15 -22.34 -9.36
C GLN A 405 1.93 -23.25 -9.59
N PRO A 406 2.12 -24.53 -9.92
CA PRO A 406 1.01 -25.47 -10.01
C PRO A 406 0.37 -25.65 -8.63
N GLU A 407 -0.97 -25.66 -8.59
CA GLU A 407 -1.73 -26.04 -7.41
C GLU A 407 -1.33 -27.45 -6.95
N PRO A 408 -1.27 -27.72 -5.64
CA PRO A 408 -0.94 -29.06 -5.15
C PRO A 408 -2.07 -30.04 -5.50
N GLU A 409 -1.73 -31.07 -6.27
CA GLU A 409 -2.55 -32.26 -6.46
C GLU A 409 -2.82 -32.93 -5.10
N ASP A 410 -4.10 -33.20 -4.80
CA ASP A 410 -4.59 -33.93 -3.64
C ASP A 410 -4.21 -35.41 -3.78
N ASP A 411 -3.06 -35.80 -3.22
CA ASP A 411 -2.59 -37.18 -3.14
C ASP A 411 -3.34 -37.93 -2.02
N ARG A 412 -4.55 -38.41 -2.33
CA ARG A 412 -5.20 -39.47 -1.53
C ARG A 412 -4.76 -40.83 -2.03
N THR A 413 -3.67 -41.25 -1.42
CA THR A 413 -3.13 -42.60 -1.26
C THR A 413 -4.18 -43.72 -1.35
N LYS A 414 -3.92 -44.68 -2.25
CA LYS A 414 -4.44 -46.05 -2.20
C LYS A 414 -3.79 -46.79 -1.02
N SER A 415 -4.60 -47.38 -0.13
CA SER A 415 -4.20 -48.56 0.64
C SER A 415 -5.30 -49.62 0.55
N ALA A 416 -4.91 -50.79 0.07
CA ALA A 416 -5.76 -51.95 -0.17
C ALA A 416 -6.25 -52.64 1.12
N GLY A 417 -7.45 -53.22 1.04
CA GLY A 417 -7.98 -54.22 1.96
C GLY A 417 -9.24 -54.87 1.39
N LYS A 418 -9.16 -56.18 1.12
CA LYS A 418 -10.25 -57.12 0.73
C LYS A 418 -11.39 -57.10 1.77
N ASP A 419 -12.66 -57.42 1.51
CA ASP A 419 -13.19 -58.67 0.95
C ASP A 419 -14.71 -58.53 0.62
N GLN A 420 -15.12 -59.23 -0.45
CA GLN A 420 -16.35 -60.06 -0.62
C GLN A 420 -17.81 -59.53 -0.45
N THR A 421 -18.59 -59.89 -1.49
CA THR A 421 -20.00 -60.38 -1.54
C THR A 421 -21.16 -59.49 -2.05
N ASN A 422 -21.75 -60.01 -3.14
CA ASN A 422 -23.17 -60.16 -3.51
C ASN A 422 -24.04 -58.97 -3.97
N ASP A 423 -24.22 -58.93 -5.31
CA ASP A 423 -25.50 -59.07 -6.04
C ASP A 423 -26.64 -58.03 -5.83
N PRO A 424 -27.68 -57.98 -6.69
CA PRO A 424 -27.92 -56.84 -7.58
C PRO A 424 -29.33 -56.23 -7.34
N ALA A 425 -29.72 -55.31 -8.24
CA ALA A 425 -31.09 -54.88 -8.54
C ALA A 425 -31.54 -53.48 -8.12
N GLN A 426 -32.28 -52.90 -9.09
CA GLN A 426 -33.27 -51.81 -9.06
C GLN A 426 -32.75 -50.47 -9.62
N MET A 427 -33.09 -50.11 -10.88
CA MET A 427 -34.37 -49.50 -11.31
C MET A 427 -34.71 -48.27 -10.44
N LYS A 428 -35.03 -47.07 -10.95
CA LYS A 428 -35.55 -46.61 -12.23
C LYS A 428 -35.62 -45.07 -12.18
N LEU A 429 -35.61 -44.48 -13.38
CA LEU A 429 -36.30 -43.25 -13.84
C LEU A 429 -36.15 -41.89 -13.14
N GLU A 430 -35.86 -40.95 -14.04
CA GLU A 430 -36.17 -39.51 -14.10
C GLU A 430 -37.30 -38.96 -13.22
N LEU A 431 -37.01 -37.77 -12.68
CA LEU A 431 -37.77 -36.54 -12.96
C LEU A 431 -36.84 -35.32 -12.88
#